data_AF-Q0PZP0-F1
#
_entry.id   AF-Q0PZP0-F1
#
_cell.length_a   1.000
_cell.length_b   1.000
_cell.length_c   1.000
_cell.angle_alpha   90.00
_cell.angle_beta   90.00
_cell.angle_gamma   90.00
#
_symmetry.space_group_name_H-M   'P 1'
#
loop_
_entity.id
_entity.type
_entity.pdbx_description
1 polymer ?
#
loop_
_entity_poly.entity_id
_entity_poly.type
_entity_poly.pdbx_seq_one_letter_code
_entity_poly.pdbx_strand_id
1 'polypeptide(L)'
;AVLLIVGGLVIMLYVFHRKRNNSRLGNGVLYASVNPEYFSAADVYVPDEWEVAREKITMSRELGQGSFGMVYEGVAKGVVKDEPETRVAIKTVNEA
;
A
#
# COMPACT_ATOMS: atom_id res chain seq x y z
N ALA A 1 4.01 -23.01 43.71
CA ALA A 1 4.55 -23.65 42.49
C ALA A 1 3.51 -23.75 41.37
N VAL A 2 2.39 -24.46 41.57
CA VAL A 2 1.37 -24.70 40.53
C VAL A 2 0.79 -23.41 39.92
N LEU A 3 0.43 -22.41 40.74
CA LEU A 3 -0.11 -21.13 40.23
C LEU A 3 0.87 -20.34 39.36
N LEU A 4 2.19 -20.43 39.66
CA LEU A 4 3.22 -19.76 38.85
C LEU A 4 3.40 -20.47 37.51
N ILE A 5 3.31 -21.80 37.49
CA ILE A 5 3.40 -22.60 36.26
C ILE A 5 2.20 -22.31 35.36
N VAL A 6 0.98 -22.28 35.94
CA VAL A 6 -0.25 -21.97 35.18
C VAL A 6 -0.23 -20.53 34.67
N GLY A 7 0.16 -19.55 35.50
CA GLY A 7 0.29 -18.16 35.07
C GLY A 7 1.31 -17.97 33.94
N GLY A 8 2.47 -18.64 34.04
CA GLY A 8 3.49 -18.64 32.99
C GLY A 8 2.99 -19.23 31.67
N LEU A 9 2.24 -20.34 31.73
CA LEU A 9 1.65 -20.98 30.55
C LEU A 9 0.63 -20.06 29.87
N VAL A 10 -0.24 -19.39 30.63
CA VAL A 10 -1.24 -18.45 30.10
C VAL A 10 -0.57 -17.26 29.41
N ILE A 11 0.47 -16.68 30.02
CA ILE A 11 1.22 -15.57 29.42
C ILE A 11 1.92 -16.03 28.14
N MET A 12 2.54 -17.22 28.15
CA MET A 12 3.21 -17.79 26.99
C MET A 12 2.23 -18.02 25.82
N LEU A 13 1.06 -18.61 26.09
CA LEU A 13 0.01 -18.82 25.10
C LEU A 13 -0.55 -17.50 24.57
N TYR A 14 -0.75 -16.50 25.44
CA TYR A 14 -1.19 -15.16 25.03
C TYR A 14 -0.19 -14.48 24.09
N VAL A 15 1.10 -14.51 24.44
CA VAL A 15 2.16 -13.95 23.60
C VAL A 15 2.25 -14.70 22.27
N PHE A 16 2.15 -16.03 22.28
CA PHE A 16 2.20 -16.85 21.08
C PHE A 16 1.00 -16.59 20.15
N HIS A 17 -0.20 -16.45 20.73
CA HIS A 17 -1.42 -16.13 19.99
C HIS A 17 -1.34 -14.73 19.36
N ARG A 18 -0.88 -13.73 20.13
CA ARG A 18 -0.67 -12.37 19.62
C ARG A 18 0.38 -12.32 18.52
N LYS A 19 1.50 -13.03 18.67
CA LYS A 19 2.56 -13.12 17.66
C LYS A 19 2.07 -13.82 16.38
N ARG A 20 1.32 -14.91 16.50
CA ARG A 20 0.74 -15.65 15.37
C ARG A 20 -0.31 -14.85 14.62
N ASN A 21 -1.13 -14.06 15.33
CA ASN A 21 -2.11 -13.21 14.68
C ASN A 21 -1.43 -12.04 13.95
N ASN A 22 -0.33 -11.50 14.50
CA ASN A 22 0.45 -10.47 13.83
C ASN A 22 1.21 -10.99 12.59
N SER A 23 1.69 -12.24 12.62
CA SER A 23 2.41 -12.83 11.48
C SER A 23 1.52 -13.33 10.34
N ARG A 24 0.21 -13.54 10.59
CA ARG A 24 -0.78 -13.78 9.53
C ARG A 24 -1.13 -12.51 8.74
N LEU A 25 -0.90 -11.35 9.34
CA LEU A 25 -1.08 -10.04 8.72
C LEU A 25 0.26 -9.37 8.36
N GLY A 26 1.35 -10.13 8.33
CA GLY A 26 2.57 -9.72 7.65
C GLY A 26 2.33 -9.76 6.15
N ASN A 27 1.75 -8.69 5.63
CA ASN A 27 1.53 -8.35 4.21
C ASN A 27 0.14 -8.62 3.61
N GLY A 28 -0.80 -9.30 4.27
CA GLY A 28 -2.26 -9.20 3.99
C GLY A 28 -2.79 -9.38 2.54
N VAL A 29 -1.97 -9.67 1.53
CA VAL A 29 -2.40 -9.77 0.14
C VAL A 29 -2.73 -11.22 -0.18
N LEU A 30 -4.01 -11.54 -0.14
CA LEU A 30 -4.57 -12.75 -0.72
C LEU A 30 -4.59 -12.59 -2.25
N TYR A 31 -3.56 -13.09 -2.93
CA TYR A 31 -3.63 -13.31 -4.37
C TYR A 31 -4.49 -14.55 -4.64
N ALA A 32 -5.81 -14.38 -4.74
CA ALA A 32 -6.73 -15.49 -5.02
C ALA A 32 -6.49 -16.12 -6.40
N SER A 33 -6.01 -15.32 -7.36
CA SER A 33 -5.40 -15.71 -8.63
C SER A 33 -5.06 -14.42 -9.37
N VAL A 34 -3.86 -14.32 -9.96
CA VAL A 34 -3.57 -13.24 -10.91
C VAL A 34 -4.43 -13.45 -12.15
N ASN A 35 -5.07 -12.40 -12.68
CA ASN A 35 -5.82 -12.51 -13.93
C ASN A 35 -4.82 -12.87 -15.06
N PRO A 36 -4.94 -14.03 -15.74
CA PRO A 36 -3.99 -14.47 -16.76
C PRO A 36 -3.97 -13.57 -18.00
N GLU A 37 -5.00 -12.74 -18.19
CA GLU A 37 -5.06 -11.71 -19.25
C GLU A 37 -4.55 -10.34 -18.78
N TYR A 38 -4.04 -10.21 -17.56
CA TYR A 38 -3.50 -8.94 -17.07
C TYR A 38 -2.19 -8.62 -17.79
N PHE A 39 -2.30 -7.86 -18.87
CA PHE A 39 -1.13 -7.32 -19.56
C PHE A 39 -0.43 -6.30 -18.67
N SER A 40 0.90 -6.39 -18.59
CA SER A 40 1.67 -5.39 -17.86
C SER A 40 1.50 -4.03 -18.56
N ALA A 41 1.34 -2.96 -17.79
CA ALA A 41 1.24 -1.62 -18.36
C ALA A 41 2.47 -1.26 -19.22
N ALA A 42 3.63 -1.85 -18.92
CA ALA A 42 4.85 -1.63 -19.69
C ALA A 42 4.76 -2.13 -21.15
N ASP A 43 3.91 -3.13 -21.43
CA ASP A 43 3.81 -3.75 -22.76
C ASP A 43 2.70 -3.15 -23.63
N VAL A 44 1.73 -2.44 -23.03
CA VAL A 44 0.48 -2.06 -23.72
C VAL A 44 0.05 -0.61 -23.49
N TYR A 45 0.59 0.07 -22.47
CA TYR A 45 0.16 1.45 -22.19
C TYR A 45 0.66 2.42 -23.26
N VAL A 46 -0.28 3.12 -23.89
CA VAL A 46 -0.03 4.23 -24.80
C VAL A 46 -0.46 5.50 -24.09
N PRO A 47 0.44 6.47 -23.85
CA PRO A 47 0.08 7.73 -23.21
C PRO A 47 -1.01 8.48 -23.99
N ASP A 48 -2.07 8.91 -23.29
CA ASP A 48 -3.24 9.60 -23.84
C ASP A 48 -3.45 10.97 -23.16
N GLU A 49 -4.64 11.57 -23.27
CA GLU A 49 -4.95 12.86 -22.66
C GLU A 49 -4.88 12.88 -21.12
N TRP A 50 -4.85 11.71 -20.45
CA TRP A 50 -4.69 11.59 -19.00
C TRP A 50 -3.24 11.59 -18.55
N GLU A 51 -2.28 11.53 -19.47
CA GLU A 51 -0.86 11.56 -19.13
C GLU A 51 -0.47 12.93 -18.54
N VAL A 52 0.13 12.91 -17.35
CA VAL A 52 0.59 14.11 -16.65
C VAL A 52 2.11 14.07 -16.51
N ALA A 53 2.77 15.09 -17.06
CA ALA A 53 4.22 15.22 -16.98
C ALA A 53 4.72 15.22 -15.52
N ARG A 54 5.77 14.45 -15.23
CA ARG A 54 6.20 14.15 -13.86
C ARG A 54 6.67 15.40 -13.09
N GLU A 55 7.22 16.38 -13.78
CA GLU A 55 7.62 17.69 -13.24
C GLU A 55 6.45 18.53 -12.73
N LYS A 56 5.20 18.19 -13.10
CA LYS A 56 3.98 18.83 -12.58
C LYS A 56 3.50 18.20 -11.26
N ILE A 57 4.15 17.15 -10.78
CA ILE A 57 3.76 16.38 -9.60
C ILE A 57 4.84 16.49 -8.51
N THR A 58 4.42 16.86 -7.30
CA THR A 58 5.30 16.89 -6.13
C THR A 58 4.72 16.01 -5.02
N MET A 59 5.49 15.05 -4.53
CA MET A 59 5.12 14.21 -3.38
C MET A 59 5.50 14.91 -2.07
N SER A 60 4.66 14.77 -1.04
CA SER A 60 4.86 15.40 0.27
C SER A 60 5.10 14.36 1.38
N ARG A 61 4.07 13.61 1.77
CA ARG A 61 4.15 12.64 2.88
C ARG A 61 3.43 11.33 2.55
N GLU A 62 3.84 10.26 3.20
CA GLU A 62 3.15 8.96 3.09
C GLU A 62 1.76 9.02 3.74
N LEU A 63 0.80 8.40 3.07
CA LEU A 63 -0.56 8.17 3.55
C LEU A 63 -0.78 6.72 3.97
N GLY A 64 -0.17 5.76 3.28
CA GLY A 64 -0.20 4.35 3.65
C GLY A 64 0.08 3.38 2.51
N GLN A 65 0.24 2.10 2.86
CA GLN A 65 0.51 1.01 1.92
C GLN A 65 -0.77 0.60 1.17
N GLY A 66 -0.80 0.75 -0.15
CA GLY A 66 -1.82 0.18 -1.02
C GLY A 66 -1.45 -1.21 -1.55
N SER A 67 -2.34 -1.81 -2.33
CA SER A 67 -2.12 -3.16 -2.90
C SER A 67 -0.95 -3.24 -3.88
N PHE A 68 -0.63 -2.14 -4.57
CA PHE A 68 0.41 -2.09 -5.61
C PHE A 68 1.71 -1.40 -5.14
N GLY A 69 1.62 -0.59 -4.08
CA GLY A 69 2.72 0.24 -3.61
C GLY A 69 2.25 1.30 -2.62
N MET A 70 3.15 2.20 -2.25
CA MET A 70 2.89 3.29 -1.30
C MET A 70 1.97 4.34 -1.89
N VAL A 71 1.12 4.95 -1.05
CA VAL A 71 0.30 6.10 -1.40
C VAL A 71 0.85 7.32 -0.68
N TYR A 72 1.06 8.41 -1.42
CA TYR A 72 1.54 9.69 -0.91
C TYR A 72 0.46 10.76 -1.02
N GLU A 73 0.49 11.74 -0.13
CA GLU A 73 -0.11 13.04 -0.34
C GLU A 73 0.83 13.88 -1.21
N GLY A 74 0.30 14.67 -2.12
CA GLY A 74 1.08 15.59 -2.94
C GLY A 74 0.28 16.69 -3.59
N VAL A 75 0.92 17.40 -4.52
CA VAL A 75 0.33 18.48 -5.32
C VAL A 75 0.55 18.18 -6.79
N ALA A 76 -0.47 18.38 -7.61
CA ALA A 76 -0.42 18.28 -9.07
C ALA A 76 -0.84 19.59 -9.72
N LYS A 77 -0.15 20.01 -10.78
CA LYS A 77 -0.41 21.27 -11.50
C LYS A 77 -1.29 21.07 -12.73
N GLY A 78 -2.35 21.88 -12.84
CA GLY A 78 -3.21 21.91 -14.02
C GLY A 78 -4.00 20.62 -14.28
N VAL A 79 -4.38 19.91 -13.21
CA VAL A 79 -5.19 18.67 -13.28
C VAL A 79 -6.68 18.91 -13.07
N VAL A 80 -7.06 20.09 -12.54
CA VAL A 80 -8.45 20.54 -12.39
C VAL A 80 -8.60 21.89 -13.08
N LYS A 81 -9.72 22.08 -13.78
CA LYS A 81 -10.00 23.34 -14.50
C LYS A 81 -10.06 24.50 -13.50
N ASP A 82 -9.43 25.62 -13.85
CA ASP A 82 -9.38 26.85 -13.06
C ASP A 82 -8.63 26.71 -11.71
N GLU A 83 -7.98 25.57 -11.44
CA GLU A 83 -7.09 25.35 -10.31
C GLU A 83 -5.63 25.21 -10.78
N PRO A 84 -4.73 26.15 -10.46
CA PRO A 84 -3.33 26.04 -10.88
C PRO A 84 -2.61 24.85 -10.20
N GLU A 85 -2.99 24.55 -8.94
CA GLU A 85 -2.46 23.47 -8.12
C GLU A 85 -3.58 22.81 -7.34
N THR A 86 -3.60 21.47 -7.34
CA THR A 86 -4.60 20.67 -6.63
C THR A 86 -3.89 19.67 -5.71
N ARG A 87 -4.36 19.54 -4.47
CA ARG A 87 -3.89 18.50 -3.54
C ARG A 87 -4.44 17.14 -3.96
N VAL A 88 -3.57 16.15 -4.09
CA VAL A 88 -3.90 14.83 -4.64
C VAL A 88 -3.32 13.70 -3.79
N ALA A 89 -3.91 12.52 -3.94
CA ALA A 89 -3.29 11.27 -3.53
C ALA A 89 -2.51 10.68 -4.73
N ILE A 90 -1.27 10.29 -4.51
CA ILE A 90 -0.37 9.75 -5.53
C ILE A 90 -0.09 8.29 -5.18
N LYS A 91 -0.58 7.36 -5.99
CA LYS A 91 -0.36 5.92 -5.82
C LYS A 91 0.83 5.48 -6.64
N THR A 92 1.80 4.81 -6.01
CA THR A 92 2.96 4.25 -6.71
C THR A 92 2.80 2.75 -6.92
N VAL A 93 3.60 2.23 -7.85
CA VAL A 93 3.86 0.80 -8.00
C VAL A 93 5.26 0.54 -7.42
N ASN A 94 5.41 -0.50 -6.61
CA ASN A 94 6.72 -0.88 -6.10
C ASN A 94 7.67 -1.22 -7.27
N GLU A 95 8.94 -0.88 -7.12
CA GLU A 95 9.98 -1.41 -7.99
C GLU A 95 10.06 -2.93 -7.79
N ALA A 96 10.17 -3.66 -8.91
CA ALA A 96 10.27 -5.12 -8.93
C ALA A 96 11.72 -5.58 -8.72
#